data_AF-A0A497Q0G7-F1
#
_entry.id   AF-A0A497Q0G7-F1
#
_cell.length_a   1.000
_cell.length_b   1.000
_cell.length_c   1.000
_cell.angle_alpha   90.00
_cell.angle_beta   90.00
_cell.angle_gamma   90.00
#
_symmetry.space_group_name_H-M   'P 1'
#
loop_
_entity.id
_entity.type
_entity.pdbx_description
1 polymer ?
#
loop_
_entity_poly.entity_id
_entity_poly.type
_entity_poly.pdbx_seq_one_letter_code
_entity_poly.pdbx_strand_id
1 'polypeptide(L)'
;MARCSLCGKEDLCFTCPYCNGVYCAEHRLPESHGCPGLQLAKDHARRRIVESFTGLGLDEEPESEPNFVVRQVRKKRSVSQRKKRFSRTEIRHLIISSILVVLVSISLLGGPPIGILTGFARVAFFVAAGYWWYPTTIIVVFLGSFLVHEFAHKFTAQHFGMWSEFRMTSQGYYLSVIAILFSFPIFGTGVMYTSGTSDVEEAGKTNLAGPLSNSVIASVFAAISLVLVLLVGGVSLPFGF
;
A
#
# COMPACT_ATOMS: atom_id res chain seq x y z
N MET A 1 20.40 12.05 -52.51
CA MET A 1 19.59 11.08 -51.72
C MET A 1 20.56 10.18 -50.95
N ALA A 2 20.21 9.74 -49.74
CA ALA A 2 21.06 8.79 -49.03
C ALA A 2 21.02 7.43 -49.74
N ARG A 3 22.16 6.72 -49.79
CA ARG A 3 22.26 5.38 -50.39
C ARG A 3 22.25 4.33 -49.30
N CYS A 4 21.55 3.22 -49.54
CA CYS A 4 21.64 2.06 -48.68
C CYS A 4 23.07 1.51 -48.68
N SER A 5 23.66 1.33 -47.49
CA SER A 5 25.02 0.81 -47.34
C SER A 5 25.18 -0.66 -47.78
N LEU A 6 24.07 -1.41 -47.92
CA LEU A 6 24.10 -2.81 -48.33
C LEU A 6 23.82 -3.01 -49.83
N CYS A 7 22.74 -2.40 -50.35
CA CYS A 7 22.28 -2.64 -51.71
C CYS A 7 22.48 -1.47 -52.68
N GLY A 8 22.96 -0.31 -52.20
CA GLY A 8 23.25 0.86 -53.05
C GLY A 8 22.04 1.60 -53.63
N LYS A 9 20.80 1.13 -53.39
CA LYS A 9 19.57 1.82 -53.82
C LYS A 9 19.50 3.23 -53.22
N GLU A 10 19.12 4.20 -54.05
CA GLU A 10 18.81 5.57 -53.64
C GLU A 10 17.31 5.68 -53.33
N ASP A 11 16.96 5.55 -52.06
CA ASP A 11 15.58 5.60 -51.59
C ASP A 11 15.54 6.25 -50.19
N LEU A 12 14.35 6.36 -49.59
CA LEU A 12 14.21 6.79 -48.20
C LEU A 12 14.99 5.85 -47.27
N CYS A 13 16.08 6.36 -46.71
CA CYS A 13 16.96 5.60 -45.83
C CYS A 13 16.73 5.90 -44.35
N PHE A 14 16.93 4.87 -43.52
CA PHE A 14 16.79 4.86 -42.08
C PHE A 14 18.13 4.52 -41.42
N THR A 15 18.40 5.12 -40.26
CA THR A 15 19.59 4.82 -39.47
C THR A 15 19.30 3.71 -38.45
N CYS A 16 20.13 2.68 -38.43
CA CYS A 16 20.01 1.59 -37.45
C CYS A 16 20.52 2.04 -36.07
N PRO A 17 19.72 1.89 -34.99
CA PRO A 17 20.11 2.34 -33.64
C PRO A 17 21.14 1.45 -32.95
N TYR A 18 21.55 0.34 -33.58
CA TYR A 18 22.51 -0.61 -33.01
C TYR A 18 23.90 -0.52 -33.67
N CYS A 19 23.98 -0.24 -34.97
CA CYS A 19 25.24 -0.14 -35.71
C CYS A 19 25.46 1.22 -36.39
N ASN A 20 24.50 2.16 -36.29
CA ASN A 20 24.52 3.48 -36.95
C ASN A 20 24.64 3.47 -38.48
N GLY A 21 24.49 2.32 -39.15
CA GLY A 21 24.45 2.22 -40.61
C GLY A 21 23.16 2.79 -41.22
N VAL A 22 23.21 3.16 -42.50
CA VAL A 22 22.10 3.77 -43.26
C VAL A 22 21.54 2.75 -44.26
N TYR A 23 20.24 2.44 -44.16
CA TYR A 23 19.61 1.36 -44.93
C TYR A 23 18.26 1.77 -45.53
N CYS A 24 17.90 1.24 -46.70
CA CYS A 24 16.58 1.45 -47.30
C CYS A 24 15.47 0.69 -46.55
N ALA A 25 14.21 0.88 -46.96
CA ALA A 25 13.04 0.26 -46.31
C ALA A 25 13.10 -1.27 -46.21
N GLU A 26 13.68 -1.96 -47.20
CA GLU A 26 13.85 -3.43 -47.21
C GLU A 26 14.92 -3.89 -46.20
N HIS A 27 16.00 -3.12 -46.04
CA HIS A 27 17.16 -3.47 -45.20
C HIS A 27 17.15 -2.78 -43.84
N ARG A 28 16.06 -2.09 -43.47
CA ARG A 28 16.00 -1.29 -42.24
C ARG A 28 15.98 -2.12 -40.95
N LEU A 29 15.51 -3.38 -41.02
CA LEU A 29 15.46 -4.24 -39.83
C LEU A 29 16.88 -4.78 -39.54
N PRO A 30 17.28 -4.89 -38.26
CA PRO A 30 18.58 -5.45 -37.87
C PRO A 30 18.85 -6.84 -38.45
N GLU A 31 17.81 -7.64 -38.65
CA GLU A 31 17.91 -9.00 -39.22
C GLU A 31 18.10 -8.97 -40.74
N SER A 32 17.54 -7.97 -41.44
CA SER A 32 17.61 -7.92 -42.91
C SER A 32 18.95 -7.41 -43.45
N HIS A 33 19.77 -6.76 -42.62
CA HIS A 33 21.14 -6.35 -42.98
C HIS A 33 22.25 -7.03 -42.16
N GLY A 34 21.92 -8.06 -41.37
CA GLY A 34 22.91 -8.78 -40.57
C GLY A 34 23.64 -7.89 -39.56
N CYS A 35 22.88 -7.10 -38.77
CA CYS A 35 23.44 -6.10 -37.88
C CYS A 35 24.42 -6.71 -36.86
N PRO A 36 25.69 -6.23 -36.78
CA PRO A 36 26.67 -6.75 -35.83
C PRO A 36 26.30 -6.47 -34.37
N GLY A 37 25.57 -5.38 -34.11
CA GLY A 37 25.08 -5.01 -32.77
C GLY A 37 23.85 -5.78 -32.30
N LEU A 38 23.26 -6.65 -33.13
CA LEU A 38 22.00 -7.33 -32.80
C LEU A 38 22.15 -8.39 -31.71
N GLN A 39 23.24 -9.16 -31.73
CA GLN A 39 23.49 -10.20 -30.72
C GLN A 39 23.68 -9.58 -29.34
N LEU A 40 24.53 -8.56 -29.24
CA LEU A 40 24.74 -7.82 -28.00
C LEU A 40 23.44 -7.22 -27.44
N ALA A 41 22.59 -6.66 -28.32
CA ALA A 41 21.30 -6.11 -27.92
C ALA A 41 20.34 -7.19 -27.39
N LYS A 42 20.29 -8.37 -28.05
CA LYS A 42 19.48 -9.52 -27.60
C LYS A 42 19.98 -10.04 -26.24
N ASP A 43 21.29 -10.14 -26.04
CA ASP A 43 21.89 -10.58 -24.78
C ASP A 43 21.64 -9.59 -23.64
N HIS A 44 21.77 -8.28 -23.89
CA HIS A 44 21.45 -7.24 -22.92
C HIS A 44 19.97 -7.26 -22.52
N ALA A 45 19.05 -7.48 -23.47
CA ALA A 45 17.63 -7.60 -23.18
C ALA A 45 17.34 -8.86 -22.33
N ARG A 46 17.96 -9.99 -22.68
CA ARG A 46 17.84 -11.25 -21.92
C ARG A 46 18.35 -11.10 -20.49
N ARG A 47 19.51 -10.47 -20.29
CA ARG A 47 20.08 -10.22 -18.95
C ARG A 47 19.13 -9.39 -18.08
N ARG A 48 18.55 -8.31 -18.61
CA ARG A 48 17.59 -7.49 -17.85
C ARG A 48 16.33 -8.25 -17.44
N ILE A 49 15.84 -9.12 -18.30
CA ILE A 49 14.68 -9.97 -17.98
C ILE A 49 15.07 -10.90 -16.83
N VAL A 50 16.19 -11.61 -16.93
CA VAL A 50 16.68 -12.51 -15.87
C VAL A 50 16.90 -11.76 -14.54
N GLU A 51 17.48 -10.57 -14.56
CA GLU A 51 17.64 -9.72 -13.38
C GLU A 51 16.29 -9.32 -12.76
N SER A 52 15.28 -9.02 -13.59
CA SER A 52 13.94 -8.63 -13.09
C SER A 52 13.22 -9.77 -12.38
N PHE A 53 13.54 -11.03 -12.71
CA PHE A 53 12.97 -12.22 -12.09
C PHE A 53 13.76 -12.71 -10.86
N THR A 54 15.09 -12.63 -10.90
CA THR A 54 15.96 -13.23 -9.87
C THR A 54 16.39 -12.26 -8.77
N GLY A 55 16.37 -10.94 -9.03
CA GLY A 55 16.77 -9.93 -8.04
C GLY A 55 18.24 -9.96 -7.62
N LEU A 56 19.04 -10.85 -8.21
CA LEU A 56 20.48 -10.98 -7.97
C LEU A 56 21.22 -10.30 -9.13
N GLY A 57 21.88 -9.17 -8.84
CA GLY A 57 22.76 -8.51 -9.80
C GLY A 57 24.02 -9.34 -10.00
N LEU A 58 24.09 -10.10 -11.10
CA LEU A 58 25.31 -10.76 -11.54
C LEU A 58 26.15 -9.70 -12.27
N ASP A 59 26.95 -8.96 -11.50
CA ASP A 59 27.93 -8.00 -12.02
C ASP A 59 29.13 -8.78 -12.62
N GLU A 60 28.95 -9.38 -13.80
CA GLU A 60 30.07 -9.82 -14.63
C GLU A 60 30.32 -8.76 -15.71
N GLU A 61 31.37 -7.96 -15.51
CA GLU A 61 31.91 -7.05 -16.52
C GLU A 61 32.53 -7.85 -17.67
N PRO A 62 32.05 -7.74 -18.93
CA PRO A 62 32.78 -8.26 -20.06
C PRO A 62 33.86 -7.25 -20.47
N GLU A 63 35.09 -7.72 -20.57
CA GLU A 63 36.25 -6.94 -21.02
C GLU A 63 36.10 -6.42 -22.47
N SER A 64 36.52 -5.17 -22.66
CA SER A 64 36.95 -4.49 -23.91
C SER A 64 35.90 -4.04 -24.95
N GLU A 65 35.98 -2.75 -25.31
CA GLU A 65 35.04 -1.95 -26.12
C GLU A 65 35.00 -2.26 -27.65
N PRO A 66 34.02 -1.71 -28.39
CA PRO A 66 34.25 -0.39 -29.00
C PRO A 66 33.11 0.60 -28.76
N ASN A 67 33.49 1.87 -28.50
CA ASN A 67 32.69 3.10 -28.45
C ASN A 67 31.34 3.07 -29.21
N PHE A 68 30.28 2.60 -28.56
CA PHE A 68 28.91 2.88 -28.95
C PHE A 68 28.24 3.65 -27.82
N VAL A 69 28.13 4.97 -27.99
CA VAL A 69 27.49 5.84 -27.02
C VAL A 69 25.98 5.63 -27.08
N VAL A 70 25.50 4.53 -26.49
CA VAL A 70 24.08 4.43 -26.13
C VAL A 70 23.82 5.61 -25.22
N ARG A 71 22.94 6.54 -25.62
CA ARG A 71 22.43 7.59 -24.74
C ARG A 71 21.66 6.92 -23.62
N GLN A 72 22.39 6.46 -22.61
CA GLN A 72 21.84 5.90 -21.40
C GLN A 72 21.05 7.04 -20.77
N VAL A 73 19.73 6.95 -20.81
CA VAL A 73 18.88 7.67 -19.86
C VAL A 73 19.33 7.14 -18.51
N ARG A 74 20.26 7.86 -17.86
CA ARG A 74 20.67 7.66 -16.48
C ARG A 74 19.42 7.82 -15.64
N LYS A 75 18.60 6.77 -15.53
CA LYS A 75 17.74 6.60 -14.37
C LYS A 75 18.71 6.54 -13.22
N LYS A 76 18.84 7.66 -12.50
CA LYS A 76 19.58 7.72 -11.23
C LYS A 76 19.22 6.45 -10.48
N ARG A 77 20.18 5.53 -10.37
CA ARG A 77 20.10 4.39 -9.46
C ARG A 77 19.78 5.02 -8.12
N SER A 78 18.53 4.90 -7.68
CA SER A 78 18.18 5.26 -6.33
C SER A 78 19.02 4.34 -5.46
N VAL A 79 20.05 4.92 -4.86
CA VAL A 79 20.75 4.42 -3.69
C VAL A 79 19.75 3.60 -2.90
N SER A 80 20.13 2.39 -2.50
CA SER A 80 19.41 1.53 -1.55
C SER A 80 18.98 2.35 -0.32
N GLN A 81 17.90 3.11 -0.46
CA GLN A 81 17.19 3.71 0.63
C GLN A 81 16.63 2.49 1.32
N ARG A 82 17.07 2.22 2.55
CA ARG A 82 16.33 1.39 3.50
C ARG A 82 14.85 1.72 3.28
N LYS A 83 14.10 0.84 2.59
CA LYS A 83 12.72 1.13 2.21
C LYS A 83 12.02 1.42 3.52
N LYS A 84 11.69 2.68 3.78
CA LYS A 84 11.03 3.03 5.05
C LYS A 84 9.77 2.20 5.11
N ARG A 85 9.60 1.48 6.22
CA ARG A 85 8.44 0.60 6.44
C ARG A 85 7.13 1.38 6.30
N PHE A 86 7.15 2.70 6.55
CA PHE A 86 6.05 3.63 6.38
C PHE A 86 6.43 4.83 5.49
N SER A 87 5.52 5.21 4.61
CA SER A 87 5.64 6.43 3.79
C SER A 87 5.16 7.67 4.56
N ARG A 88 5.62 8.87 4.18
CA ARG A 88 5.11 10.13 4.77
C ARG A 88 3.63 10.35 4.45
N THR A 89 3.19 9.96 3.26
CA THR A 89 1.79 10.01 2.82
C THR A 89 0.92 9.08 3.66
N GLU A 90 1.41 7.87 3.88
CA GLU A 90 0.76 6.88 4.71
C GLU A 90 0.56 7.34 6.15
N ILE A 91 1.62 7.89 6.78
CA ILE A 91 1.52 8.42 8.15
C ILE A 91 0.47 9.53 8.22
N ARG A 92 0.42 10.43 7.23
CA ARG A 92 -0.61 11.48 7.18
C ARG A 92 -2.01 10.88 7.10
N HIS A 93 -2.23 9.91 6.23
CA HIS A 93 -3.54 9.27 6.08
C HIS A 93 -3.94 8.47 7.33
N LEU A 94 -3.00 7.77 7.97
CA LEU A 94 -3.23 7.07 9.23
C LEU A 94 -3.61 8.05 10.35
N ILE A 95 -2.95 9.21 10.44
CA ILE A 95 -3.29 10.25 11.43
C ILE A 95 -4.71 10.78 11.16
N ILE A 96 -5.03 11.11 9.90
CA ILE A 96 -6.36 11.62 9.55
C ILE A 96 -7.44 10.58 9.85
N SER A 97 -7.25 9.32 9.46
CA SER A 97 -8.20 8.24 9.78
C SER A 97 -8.34 8.04 11.29
N SER A 98 -7.24 8.11 12.04
CA SER A 98 -7.26 8.01 13.50
C SER A 98 -8.12 9.11 14.13
N ILE A 99 -7.99 10.36 13.66
CA ILE A 99 -8.83 11.47 14.12
C ILE A 99 -10.32 11.18 13.82
N LEU A 100 -10.63 10.71 12.62
CA LEU A 100 -12.01 10.36 12.26
C LEU A 100 -12.57 9.22 13.13
N VAL A 101 -11.79 8.18 13.41
CA VAL A 101 -12.20 7.08 14.29
C VAL A 101 -12.46 7.57 15.72
N VAL A 102 -11.66 8.50 16.24
CA VAL A 102 -11.91 9.14 17.54
C VAL A 102 -13.23 9.91 17.52
N LEU A 103 -13.51 10.68 16.45
CA LEU A 103 -14.77 11.40 16.31
C LEU A 103 -15.98 10.44 16.22
N VAL A 104 -15.86 9.33 15.48
CA VAL A 104 -16.90 8.28 15.45
C VAL A 104 -17.13 7.73 16.87
N SER A 105 -16.06 7.48 17.62
CA SER A 105 -16.14 6.97 19.00
C SER A 105 -16.90 7.94 19.93
N ILE A 106 -16.63 9.25 19.80
CA ILE A 106 -17.36 10.30 20.53
C ILE A 106 -18.82 10.39 20.08
N SER A 107 -19.09 10.26 18.77
CA SER A 107 -20.46 10.26 18.24
C SER A 107 -21.29 9.07 18.75
N LEU A 108 -20.69 7.88 18.88
CA LEU A 108 -21.37 6.70 19.43
C LEU A 108 -21.81 6.91 20.89
N LEU A 109 -21.02 7.64 21.69
CA LEU A 109 -21.42 8.01 23.05
C LEU A 109 -22.67 8.89 23.06
N GLY A 110 -22.84 9.77 22.07
CA GLY A 110 -23.96 10.70 21.92
C GLY A 110 -25.31 10.05 21.62
N GLY A 111 -25.29 8.97 20.81
CA GLY A 111 -26.47 8.26 20.33
C GLY A 111 -27.27 9.02 19.25
N PRO A 112 -28.10 8.31 18.45
CA PRO A 112 -28.96 8.93 17.44
C PRO A 112 -30.05 9.80 18.09
N PRO A 113 -30.53 10.90 17.46
CA PRO A 113 -30.31 11.27 16.05
C PRO A 113 -29.24 12.36 15.77
N ILE A 114 -28.62 12.98 16.77
CA ILE A 114 -27.74 14.18 16.61
C ILE A 114 -26.25 13.86 16.93
N GLY A 115 -25.93 12.58 17.02
CA GLY A 115 -24.62 11.96 17.25
C GLY A 115 -23.50 12.77 17.87
N ILE A 116 -22.71 13.48 17.06
CA ILE A 116 -21.50 14.16 17.56
C ILE A 116 -21.79 15.34 18.48
N LEU A 117 -22.89 16.08 18.28
CA LEU A 117 -23.23 17.23 19.13
C LEU A 117 -23.59 16.77 20.55
N THR A 118 -24.38 15.70 20.67
CA THR A 118 -24.71 15.08 21.96
C THR A 118 -23.52 14.32 22.53
N GLY A 119 -22.63 13.80 21.67
CA GLY A 119 -21.40 13.11 22.05
C GLY A 119 -20.48 13.97 22.91
N PHE A 120 -20.16 15.20 22.50
CA PHE A 120 -19.32 16.10 23.29
C PHE A 120 -19.94 16.45 24.65
N ALA A 121 -21.25 16.71 24.68
CA ALA A 121 -21.96 16.99 25.92
C ALA A 121 -21.92 15.80 26.89
N ARG A 122 -22.08 14.56 26.39
CA ARG A 122 -21.97 13.34 27.20
C ARG A 122 -20.54 13.09 27.68
N VAL A 123 -19.52 13.31 26.85
CA VAL A 123 -18.12 13.22 27.28
C VAL A 123 -17.85 14.21 28.41
N ALA A 124 -18.27 15.47 28.25
CA ALA A 124 -18.12 16.49 29.30
C ALA A 124 -18.85 16.09 30.60
N PHE A 125 -20.07 15.55 30.48
CA PHE A 125 -20.82 15.03 31.61
C PHE A 125 -20.08 13.91 32.35
N PHE A 126 -19.58 12.88 31.63
CA PHE A 126 -18.84 11.78 32.25
C PHE A 126 -17.56 12.25 32.93
N VAL A 127 -16.82 13.19 32.31
CA VAL A 127 -15.61 13.76 32.90
C VAL A 127 -15.94 14.55 34.17
N ALA A 128 -16.97 15.41 34.13
CA ALA A 128 -17.39 16.21 35.28
C ALA A 128 -17.92 15.33 36.44
N ALA A 129 -18.59 14.22 36.12
CA ALA A 129 -19.09 13.25 37.09
C ALA A 129 -18.00 12.30 37.63
N GLY A 130 -16.73 12.45 37.24
CA GLY A 130 -15.61 11.62 37.71
C GLY A 130 -15.44 10.28 36.96
N TYR A 131 -16.26 10.01 35.95
CA TYR A 131 -16.23 8.80 35.12
C TYR A 131 -15.43 8.99 33.82
N TRP A 132 -14.34 9.76 33.86
CA TRP A 132 -13.50 10.03 32.68
C TRP A 132 -12.94 8.75 32.03
N TRP A 133 -12.77 7.68 32.81
CA TRP A 133 -12.28 6.38 32.32
C TRP A 133 -13.21 5.76 31.27
N TYR A 134 -14.51 6.02 31.33
CA TYR A 134 -15.50 5.44 30.41
C TYR A 134 -15.31 5.94 28.96
N PRO A 135 -15.38 7.24 28.66
CA PRO A 135 -15.13 7.73 27.30
C PRO A 135 -13.70 7.45 26.84
N THR A 136 -12.70 7.52 27.73
CA THR A 136 -11.31 7.18 27.39
C THR A 136 -11.17 5.72 26.95
N THR A 137 -11.81 4.78 27.65
CA THR A 137 -11.75 3.35 27.31
C THR A 137 -12.37 3.09 25.95
N ILE A 138 -13.54 3.68 25.65
CA ILE A 138 -14.19 3.54 24.34
C ILE A 138 -13.28 4.05 23.21
N ILE A 139 -12.72 5.25 23.37
CA ILE A 139 -11.82 5.83 22.37
C ILE A 139 -10.59 4.96 22.15
N VAL A 140 -9.95 4.49 23.24
CA VAL A 140 -8.75 3.65 23.16
C VAL A 140 -9.04 2.31 22.50
N VAL A 141 -10.17 1.66 22.83
CA VAL A 141 -10.57 0.38 22.24
C VAL A 141 -10.85 0.53 20.75
N PHE A 142 -11.62 1.53 20.34
CA PHE A 142 -11.93 1.76 18.92
C PHE A 142 -10.69 2.13 18.11
N LEU A 143 -9.88 3.09 18.60
CA LEU A 143 -8.65 3.50 17.94
C LEU A 143 -7.64 2.36 17.88
N GLY A 144 -7.46 1.62 18.98
CA GLY A 144 -6.56 0.48 19.06
C GLY A 144 -6.97 -0.64 18.10
N SER A 145 -8.26 -1.00 18.10
CA SER A 145 -8.82 -1.98 17.16
C SER A 145 -8.57 -1.59 15.71
N PHE A 146 -8.86 -0.34 15.34
CA PHE A 146 -8.58 0.19 13.99
C PHE A 146 -7.10 0.09 13.63
N LEU A 147 -6.19 0.54 14.49
CA LEU A 147 -4.76 0.53 14.19
C LEU A 147 -4.21 -0.89 14.07
N VAL A 148 -4.64 -1.79 14.95
CA VAL A 148 -4.23 -3.20 14.88
C VAL A 148 -4.77 -3.85 13.60
N HIS A 149 -6.01 -3.57 13.21
CA HIS A 149 -6.60 -4.03 11.94
C HIS A 149 -5.76 -3.64 10.72
N GLU A 150 -5.47 -2.35 10.57
CA GLU A 150 -4.69 -1.84 9.43
C GLU A 150 -3.24 -2.34 9.46
N PHE A 151 -2.63 -2.40 10.65
CA PHE A 151 -1.28 -2.93 10.80
C PHE A 151 -1.21 -4.45 10.56
N ALA A 152 -2.27 -5.21 10.85
CA ALA A 152 -2.32 -6.62 10.55
C ALA A 152 -2.27 -6.87 9.03
N HIS A 153 -3.06 -6.14 8.24
CA HIS A 153 -2.96 -6.17 6.77
C HIS A 153 -1.54 -5.83 6.31
N LYS A 154 -0.99 -4.73 6.81
CA LYS A 154 0.32 -4.23 6.41
C LYS A 154 1.46 -5.18 6.76
N PHE A 155 1.53 -5.66 7.99
CA PHE A 155 2.63 -6.51 8.44
C PHE A 155 2.54 -7.91 7.82
N THR A 156 1.34 -8.42 7.58
CA THR A 156 1.15 -9.67 6.84
C THR A 156 1.60 -9.51 5.39
N ALA A 157 1.24 -8.41 4.73
CA ALA A 157 1.71 -8.13 3.37
C ALA A 157 3.25 -8.07 3.29
N GLN A 158 3.87 -7.34 4.21
CA GLN A 158 5.32 -7.18 4.28
C GLN A 158 6.03 -8.49 4.64
N HIS A 159 5.40 -9.38 5.40
CA HIS A 159 5.93 -10.70 5.71
C HIS A 159 6.07 -11.55 4.45
N PHE A 160 5.10 -11.48 3.53
CA PHE A 160 5.16 -12.11 2.20
C PHE A 160 5.99 -11.33 1.18
N GLY A 161 6.76 -10.32 1.59
CA GLY A 161 7.59 -9.52 0.69
C GLY A 161 6.82 -8.54 -0.22
N MET A 162 5.51 -8.40 -0.03
CA MET A 162 4.69 -7.46 -0.78
C MET A 162 4.94 -6.01 -0.33
N TRP A 163 4.77 -5.09 -1.26
CA TRP A 163 4.62 -3.68 -0.95
C TRP A 163 3.21 -3.42 -0.39
N SER A 164 3.12 -2.57 0.63
CA SER A 164 1.85 -2.19 1.25
C SER A 164 1.83 -0.71 1.64
N GLU A 165 0.76 0.02 1.33
CA GLU A 165 0.58 1.41 1.76
C GLU A 165 -0.88 1.71 2.09
N PHE A 166 -1.15 2.17 3.31
CA PHE A 166 -2.48 2.66 3.70
C PHE A 166 -2.80 3.99 3.01
N ARG A 167 -3.99 4.07 2.42
CA ARG A 167 -4.49 5.30 1.83
C ARG A 167 -5.95 5.56 2.17
N MET A 168 -6.21 6.83 2.46
CA MET A 168 -7.56 7.33 2.60
C MET A 168 -8.20 7.50 1.23
N THR A 169 -9.40 6.97 1.04
CA THR A 169 -10.19 7.18 -0.19
C THR A 169 -11.20 8.29 0.02
N SER A 170 -11.61 8.98 -1.05
CA SER A 170 -12.67 9.98 -0.99
C SER A 170 -13.96 9.42 -0.40
N GLN A 171 -14.30 8.18 -0.76
CA GLN A 171 -15.46 7.47 -0.22
C GLN A 171 -15.36 7.28 1.30
N GLY A 172 -14.19 6.89 1.80
CA GLY A 172 -13.99 6.67 3.23
C GLY A 172 -14.17 7.94 4.08
N TYR A 173 -13.85 9.12 3.53
CA TYR A 173 -14.18 10.40 4.18
C TYR A 173 -15.69 10.60 4.29
N TYR A 174 -16.44 10.40 3.19
CA TYR A 174 -17.90 10.57 3.21
C TYR A 174 -18.58 9.59 4.18
N LEU A 175 -18.15 8.32 4.19
CA LEU A 175 -18.66 7.32 5.13
C LEU A 175 -18.34 7.69 6.57
N SER A 176 -17.16 8.24 6.85
CA SER A 176 -16.80 8.73 8.19
C SER A 176 -17.69 9.89 8.63
N VAL A 177 -17.96 10.85 7.74
CA VAL A 177 -18.83 11.99 8.04
C VAL A 177 -20.25 11.52 8.37
N ILE A 178 -20.79 10.60 7.57
CA ILE A 178 -22.11 10.00 7.82
C ILE A 178 -22.12 9.27 9.16
N ALA A 179 -21.09 8.45 9.43
CA ALA A 179 -20.95 7.75 10.70
C ALA A 179 -20.93 8.69 11.92
N ILE A 180 -20.20 9.80 11.80
CA ILE A 180 -20.09 10.83 12.83
C ILE A 180 -21.42 11.57 13.04
N LEU A 181 -22.16 11.90 11.97
CA LEU A 181 -23.41 12.65 12.07
C LEU A 181 -24.55 11.82 12.66
N PHE A 182 -24.66 10.54 12.28
CA PHE A 182 -25.79 9.69 12.63
C PHE A 182 -25.50 8.67 13.75
N SER A 183 -24.33 8.73 14.39
CA SER A 183 -23.89 7.74 15.39
C SER A 183 -23.97 6.29 14.87
N PHE A 184 -23.67 6.09 13.59
CA PHE A 184 -23.74 4.77 12.97
C PHE A 184 -22.32 4.28 12.67
N PRO A 185 -21.86 3.16 13.26
CA PRO A 185 -20.49 2.71 13.11
C PRO A 185 -20.27 2.05 11.73
N ILE A 186 -19.98 2.89 10.72
CA ILE A 186 -19.56 2.42 9.39
C ILE A 186 -18.04 2.28 9.39
N PHE A 187 -17.56 1.10 9.01
CA PHE A 187 -16.14 0.80 8.87
C PHE A 187 -15.78 0.73 7.38
N GLY A 188 -14.59 1.22 7.01
CA GLY A 188 -14.15 1.35 5.62
C GLY A 188 -13.66 2.76 5.25
N THR A 189 -12.96 3.42 6.17
CA THR A 189 -12.49 4.80 6.00
C THR A 189 -11.27 4.90 5.09
N GLY A 190 -10.52 3.82 4.93
CA GLY A 190 -9.37 3.73 4.05
C GLY A 190 -9.23 2.35 3.44
N VAL A 191 -8.25 2.21 2.55
CA VAL A 191 -7.89 0.95 1.91
C VAL A 191 -6.39 0.72 2.04
N MET A 192 -6.02 -0.54 2.28
CA MET A 192 -4.62 -0.97 2.24
C MET A 192 -4.29 -1.44 0.82
N TYR A 193 -3.47 -0.67 0.11
CA TYR A 193 -3.00 -1.09 -1.20
C TYR A 193 -1.84 -2.07 -1.02
N THR A 194 -1.96 -3.26 -1.61
CA THR A 194 -0.90 -4.28 -1.62
C THR A 194 -0.49 -4.60 -3.06
N SER A 195 0.80 -4.87 -3.29
CA SER A 195 1.31 -5.32 -4.60
C SER A 195 2.58 -6.15 -4.46
N GLY A 196 2.85 -7.02 -5.43
CA GLY A 196 4.10 -7.79 -5.48
C GLY A 196 3.96 -9.29 -5.27
N THR A 197 2.74 -9.84 -5.15
CA THR A 197 2.49 -11.29 -5.24
C THR A 197 1.53 -11.60 -6.39
N SER A 198 1.72 -12.75 -7.03
CA SER A 198 0.74 -13.38 -7.93
C SER A 198 0.02 -14.56 -7.28
N ASP A 199 0.39 -14.90 -6.04
CA ASP A 199 -0.21 -16.00 -5.30
C ASP A 199 -1.51 -15.55 -4.62
N VAL A 200 -2.59 -16.25 -4.92
CA VAL A 200 -3.92 -15.99 -4.37
C VAL A 200 -3.97 -16.34 -2.88
N GLU A 201 -3.17 -17.32 -2.44
CA GLU A 201 -3.14 -17.73 -1.04
C GLU A 201 -2.54 -16.63 -0.14
N GLU A 202 -1.41 -16.05 -0.53
CA GLU A 202 -0.76 -14.93 0.17
C GLU A 202 -1.65 -13.68 0.21
N ALA A 203 -2.30 -13.36 -0.92
CA ALA A 203 -3.25 -12.27 -1.00
C ALA A 203 -4.47 -12.50 -0.09
N GLY A 204 -5.00 -13.74 -0.08
CA GLY A 204 -6.11 -14.14 0.78
C GLY A 204 -5.78 -14.01 2.26
N LYS A 205 -4.62 -14.53 2.70
CA LYS A 205 -4.15 -14.40 4.09
C LYS A 205 -3.99 -12.94 4.50
N THR A 206 -3.47 -12.11 3.60
CA THR A 206 -3.29 -10.68 3.84
C THR A 206 -4.62 -9.96 4.00
N ASN A 207 -5.61 -10.27 3.16
CA ASN A 207 -6.97 -9.70 3.25
C ASN A 207 -7.74 -10.21 4.48
N LEU A 208 -7.42 -11.39 5.00
CA LEU A 208 -8.05 -11.93 6.20
C LEU A 208 -7.42 -11.38 7.50
N ALA A 209 -6.16 -10.93 7.45
CA ALA A 209 -5.39 -10.55 8.63
C ALA A 209 -6.07 -9.47 9.50
N GLY A 210 -6.61 -8.41 8.89
CA GLY A 210 -7.32 -7.34 9.62
C GLY A 210 -8.61 -7.82 10.30
N PRO A 211 -9.55 -8.46 9.58
CA PRO A 211 -10.74 -9.03 10.21
C PRO A 211 -10.41 -10.00 11.35
N LEU A 212 -9.42 -10.88 11.13
CA LEU A 212 -9.00 -11.86 12.12
C LEU A 212 -8.39 -11.19 13.36
N SER A 213 -7.61 -10.12 13.22
CA SER A 213 -7.08 -9.40 14.37
C SER A 213 -8.20 -8.81 15.24
N ASN A 214 -9.25 -8.27 14.62
CA ASN A 214 -10.40 -7.73 15.36
C ASN A 214 -11.22 -8.84 16.03
N SER A 215 -11.39 -9.99 15.38
CA SER A 215 -12.03 -11.15 16.00
C SER A 215 -11.28 -11.64 17.22
N VAL A 216 -9.94 -11.64 17.19
CA VAL A 216 -9.11 -11.99 18.35
C VAL A 216 -9.27 -10.97 19.47
N ILE A 217 -9.18 -9.67 19.17
CA ILE A 217 -9.37 -8.60 20.16
C ILE A 217 -10.75 -8.70 20.82
N ALA A 218 -11.81 -8.92 20.03
CA ALA A 218 -13.16 -9.08 20.53
C ALA A 218 -13.30 -10.32 21.44
N SER A 219 -12.70 -11.44 21.05
CA SER A 219 -12.73 -12.68 21.85
C SER A 219 -12.01 -12.51 23.19
N VAL A 220 -10.87 -11.81 23.21
CA VAL A 220 -10.12 -11.50 24.44
C VAL A 220 -10.95 -10.59 25.35
N PHE A 221 -11.54 -9.52 24.83
CA PHE A 221 -12.41 -8.66 25.65
C PHE A 221 -13.65 -9.38 26.17
N ALA A 222 -14.26 -10.26 25.36
CA ALA A 222 -15.38 -11.07 25.79
C ALA A 222 -14.99 -12.04 26.92
N ALA A 223 -13.83 -12.69 26.82
CA ALA A 223 -13.32 -13.57 27.87
C ALA A 223 -13.01 -12.80 29.17
N ILE A 224 -12.37 -11.63 29.06
CA ILE A 224 -12.10 -10.76 30.22
C ILE A 224 -13.41 -10.34 30.87
N SER A 225 -14.40 -9.91 30.07
CA SER A 225 -15.72 -9.52 30.57
C SER A 225 -16.42 -10.67 31.30
N LEU A 226 -16.40 -11.88 30.72
CA LEU A 226 -16.97 -13.08 31.34
C LEU A 226 -16.31 -13.39 32.70
N VAL A 227 -14.98 -13.39 32.75
CA VAL A 227 -14.23 -13.63 34.00
C VAL A 227 -14.55 -12.57 35.04
N LEU A 228 -14.64 -11.29 34.64
CA LEU A 228 -14.96 -10.20 35.56
C LEU A 228 -16.37 -10.35 36.16
N VAL A 229 -17.35 -10.71 35.32
CA VAL A 229 -18.74 -10.96 35.75
C VAL A 229 -18.81 -12.14 36.74
N LEU A 230 -18.06 -13.21 36.48
CA LEU A 230 -18.00 -14.39 37.34
C LEU A 230 -17.31 -14.10 38.69
N LEU A 231 -16.24 -13.31 38.70
CA LEU A 231 -15.48 -12.99 39.92
C LEU A 231 -16.18 -11.97 40.82
N VAL A 232 -16.84 -10.97 40.22
CA VAL A 232 -17.47 -9.87 40.97
C VAL A 232 -18.92 -10.21 41.35
N GLY A 233 -19.46 -11.35 40.89
CA GLY A 233 -20.80 -11.81 41.25
C GLY A 233 -21.88 -10.92 40.65
N GLY A 234 -21.94 -10.85 39.32
CA GLY A 234 -22.92 -10.03 38.62
C GLY A 234 -22.69 -8.55 38.90
N VAL A 235 -21.79 -7.92 38.15
CA VAL A 235 -21.62 -6.47 38.21
C VAL A 235 -22.97 -5.82 37.91
N SER A 236 -23.66 -5.33 38.94
CA SER A 236 -24.66 -4.28 38.77
C SER A 236 -23.88 -3.07 38.27
N LEU A 237 -23.73 -2.97 36.94
CA LEU A 237 -23.25 -1.75 36.33
C LEU A 237 -24.12 -0.62 36.90
N PRO A 238 -23.54 0.54 37.29
CA PRO A 238 -24.32 1.68 37.78
C PRO A 238 -25.35 2.18 36.74
N PHE A 239 -25.27 1.67 35.52
CA PHE A 239 -26.24 1.85 34.45
C PHE A 239 -26.96 0.52 34.24
N GLY A 240 -28.06 0.33 34.98
CA GLY A 240 -29.05 -0.68 34.66
C GLY A 240 -29.56 -0.41 33.25
N PHE A 241 -29.37 -1.37 32.36
CA PHE A 241 -30.20 -1.56 31.19
C PHE A 241 -31.13 -2.73 31.47
#